data_AF-A0A9X3EXZ5-F1
#
_entry.id   AF-A0A9X3EXZ5-F1
#
_cell.length_a   1.000
_cell.length_b   1.000
_cell.length_c   1.000
_cell.angle_alpha   90.00
_cell.angle_beta   90.00
_cell.angle_gamma   90.00
#
_symmetry.space_group_name_H-M   'P 1'
#
loop_
_entity.id
_entity.type
_entity.pdbx_description
1 polymer ?
#
loop_
_entity_poly.entity_id
_entity_poly.type
_entity_poly.pdbx_seq_one_letter_code
_entity_poly.pdbx_strand_id
1 'polypeptide(L)'
;MSKLSYRLGFALLVLPACSNPAPADTDSDTDTSTSTSTTDGTTSVGPTSEPPTTSTTEGTTDSTTLEPTTTEPVTSTTTTSTTETTSTTETTDTTDTTDTSTTSTTDTTTEGTTETTSTTEAPDQCADGELNGGETDIDCGGPTCSPCADGGVCAEDTDCASGSCIEGVCGQLPVACADGLQNNEETDIDCGGSECPACADDLTCAVADDCVSKVCTDEVCVAATCEDQVVNGEESDVDCGGLTCDKCLDGDTCNSGNDCESGVCDNSVCSPATCEDNAKNAGETDVDCGGPDCDPCGDGLACETNDDCADNNCTNNVCVGISCQDGIQNGQETGIDCGGPDCAACPMPGLMINEVDYDAVGTDTDKEFVEILNTTAAPIDLANHSLVLVNGSNNTPYATIKLDAAGTINPGQYLVVAPAAFTVQPGVLKVNTAGKTDQIQNGAPDGVALVDIGNGTLIDALSYEGAITTVTIPMVGAVSLVEGTVLPMNVADSNTEEASLSRLPNGNDTNNAATDWKLSATPTPGAANVP
;
A
#
# COMPACT_ATOMS: atom_id res chain seq x y z
N MET A 1 -39.82 0.61 74.20
CA MET A 1 -39.78 0.32 72.76
C MET A 1 -39.22 1.54 72.04
N SER A 2 -38.08 1.40 71.36
CA SER A 2 -37.68 2.16 70.15
C SER A 2 -36.35 1.56 69.67
N LYS A 3 -36.07 1.56 68.36
CA LYS A 3 -34.80 1.03 67.84
C LYS A 3 -33.77 2.16 67.68
N LEU A 4 -32.54 1.89 68.07
CA LEU A 4 -31.41 2.78 67.92
C LEU A 4 -30.78 2.58 66.53
N SER A 5 -30.50 3.66 65.80
CA SER A 5 -29.74 3.63 64.55
C SER A 5 -28.31 4.07 64.79
N TYR A 6 -27.35 3.40 64.15
CA TYR A 6 -25.92 3.70 64.25
C TYR A 6 -25.36 3.82 62.83
N ARG A 7 -24.62 4.90 62.55
CA ARG A 7 -23.75 5.01 61.37
C ARG A 7 -22.38 5.46 61.86
N LEU A 8 -21.33 4.72 61.50
CA LEU A 8 -19.96 5.13 61.73
C LEU A 8 -19.60 6.25 60.76
N GLY A 9 -18.91 7.28 61.25
CA GLY A 9 -18.09 8.14 60.43
C GLY A 9 -16.66 7.59 60.36
N PHE A 10 -16.01 7.71 59.22
CA PHE A 10 -14.57 7.46 59.07
C PHE A 10 -13.87 8.80 58.90
N ALA A 11 -12.75 9.00 59.59
CA ALA A 11 -11.94 10.22 59.50
C ALA A 11 -10.72 9.96 58.60
N LEU A 12 -10.34 10.98 57.82
CA LEU A 12 -9.10 10.98 57.04
C LEU A 12 -8.20 12.11 57.55
N LEU A 13 -6.92 11.83 57.74
CA LEU A 13 -5.92 12.81 58.21
C LEU A 13 -5.28 13.58 57.03
N VAL A 14 -4.59 14.67 57.32
CA VAL A 14 -4.40 15.79 56.37
C VAL A 14 -3.00 16.42 56.44
N LEU A 15 -2.41 16.71 55.26
CA LEU A 15 -1.23 17.58 54.97
C LEU A 15 0.18 17.10 55.40
N PRO A 16 1.30 17.70 54.86
CA PRO A 16 1.40 18.77 53.84
C PRO A 16 2.26 18.48 52.58
N ALA A 17 2.24 19.42 51.63
CA ALA A 17 2.81 19.35 50.28
C ALA A 17 4.17 20.07 50.06
N CYS A 18 4.78 19.80 48.88
CA CYS A 18 5.68 20.65 48.06
C CYS A 18 5.92 19.93 46.69
N SER A 19 6.19 20.57 45.54
CA SER A 19 6.02 21.98 45.13
C SER A 19 6.07 22.17 43.60
N ASN A 20 5.73 23.39 43.18
CA ASN A 20 5.67 24.02 41.84
C ASN A 20 7.07 24.40 41.25
N PRO A 21 7.24 25.01 40.04
CA PRO A 21 6.24 25.40 39.01
C PRO A 21 6.64 25.15 37.52
N ALA A 22 5.74 25.49 36.58
CA ALA A 22 6.04 25.87 35.18
C ALA A 22 5.96 27.40 34.98
N PRO A 23 6.54 27.97 33.90
CA PRO A 23 5.74 28.73 32.92
C PRO A 23 6.32 28.71 31.48
N ALA A 24 5.72 29.32 30.45
CA ALA A 24 4.31 29.54 30.04
C ALA A 24 4.32 30.28 28.68
N ASP A 25 3.39 29.98 27.77
CA ASP A 25 3.20 30.77 26.55
C ASP A 25 2.43 32.08 26.82
N THR A 26 2.82 33.14 26.12
CA THR A 26 2.03 34.38 25.97
C THR A 26 2.25 34.98 24.59
N ASP A 27 1.24 34.90 23.73
CA ASP A 27 1.14 35.69 22.51
C ASP A 27 0.48 37.06 22.80
N SER A 28 0.94 38.12 22.14
CA SER A 28 0.30 39.44 22.16
C SER A 28 0.87 40.37 21.08
N ASP A 29 0.07 40.67 20.06
CA ASP A 29 0.33 41.75 19.11
C ASP A 29 0.52 43.12 19.80
N THR A 30 1.47 43.91 19.30
CA THR A 30 1.31 45.38 19.25
C THR A 30 2.23 45.99 18.19
N ASP A 31 1.63 46.47 17.09
CA ASP A 31 2.35 47.17 16.01
C ASP A 31 2.80 48.57 16.46
N THR A 32 4.08 48.91 16.27
CA THR A 32 4.50 50.31 16.09
C THR A 32 5.77 50.42 15.24
N SER A 33 5.61 50.84 13.99
CA SER A 33 6.73 51.14 13.09
C SER A 33 7.71 52.22 13.60
N THR A 34 9.02 52.06 13.37
CA THR A 34 9.90 53.17 12.98
C THR A 34 11.18 52.66 12.29
N SER A 35 11.66 53.39 11.29
CA SER A 35 12.81 53.02 10.45
C SER A 35 14.13 53.66 10.92
N THR A 36 15.27 53.01 10.68
CA THR A 36 16.49 53.68 10.15
C THR A 36 17.49 52.70 9.56
N SER A 37 18.37 53.18 8.67
CA SER A 37 19.30 52.39 7.86
C SER A 37 20.77 52.69 8.15
N THR A 38 21.65 51.69 7.98
CA THR A 38 23.10 51.80 7.67
C THR A 38 23.59 50.37 7.31
N THR A 39 23.84 49.98 6.05
CA THR A 39 24.92 50.33 5.09
C THR A 39 26.25 49.58 5.24
N ASP A 40 26.51 48.74 4.23
CA ASP A 40 27.82 48.46 3.59
C ASP A 40 28.83 47.53 4.31
N GLY A 41 29.63 46.82 3.50
CA GLY A 41 30.56 45.76 3.95
C GLY A 41 30.98 44.73 2.89
N THR A 42 31.22 45.13 1.63
CA THR A 42 31.65 44.17 0.57
C THR A 42 33.07 43.64 0.74
N THR A 43 33.33 42.39 0.34
CA THR A 43 34.62 42.00 -0.27
C THR A 43 34.47 40.77 -1.18
N SER A 44 35.32 40.65 -2.20
CA SER A 44 35.27 39.60 -3.23
C SER A 44 36.68 39.13 -3.57
N VAL A 45 36.86 37.82 -3.82
CA VAL A 45 38.02 37.25 -4.52
C VAL A 45 37.54 36.12 -5.45
N GLY A 46 38.08 36.09 -6.67
CA GLY A 46 37.74 35.14 -7.74
C GLY A 46 38.85 34.11 -8.07
N PRO A 47 38.77 33.42 -9.23
CA PRO A 47 39.13 31.99 -9.31
C PRO A 47 40.34 31.62 -10.18
N THR A 48 40.70 30.32 -10.14
CA THR A 48 41.60 29.54 -11.03
C THR A 48 41.05 28.10 -11.10
N SER A 49 40.87 27.36 -12.21
CA SER A 49 41.70 27.11 -13.41
C SER A 49 42.95 26.25 -13.12
N GLU A 50 43.25 25.12 -13.79
CA GLU A 50 42.57 24.35 -14.86
C GLU A 50 43.09 22.86 -14.85
N PRO A 51 42.60 21.92 -15.70
CA PRO A 51 42.98 20.49 -15.74
C PRO A 51 44.09 20.19 -16.80
N PRO A 52 44.58 18.92 -16.94
CA PRO A 52 43.95 17.86 -17.76
C PRO A 52 43.90 16.50 -16.98
N THR A 53 43.75 15.25 -17.48
CA THR A 53 43.95 14.58 -18.79
C THR A 53 43.06 13.33 -19.01
N THR A 54 42.69 13.06 -20.28
CA THR A 54 42.60 11.78 -21.06
C THR A 54 42.61 10.40 -20.34
N SER A 55 41.96 9.32 -20.82
CA SER A 55 41.77 8.89 -22.23
C SER A 55 40.86 7.64 -22.40
N THR A 56 40.15 7.50 -23.54
CA THR A 56 39.86 6.27 -24.37
C THR A 56 39.41 4.93 -23.71
N THR A 57 38.59 4.03 -24.28
CA THR A 57 37.84 3.89 -25.58
C THR A 57 36.89 2.68 -25.48
N GLU A 58 35.83 2.65 -26.31
CA GLU A 58 35.08 1.44 -26.74
C GLU A 58 34.35 0.63 -25.63
N GLY A 59 33.18 0.01 -25.84
CA GLY A 59 32.30 -0.01 -27.01
C GLY A 59 32.26 -1.35 -27.73
N THR A 60 31.40 -2.28 -27.31
CA THR A 60 30.70 -3.30 -28.14
C THR A 60 29.60 -3.97 -27.29
N THR A 61 28.51 -4.36 -27.95
CA THR A 61 27.39 -5.14 -27.38
C THR A 61 27.74 -6.61 -27.17
N ASP A 62 27.15 -7.26 -26.17
CA ASP A 62 26.87 -8.71 -26.27
C ASP A 62 25.45 -9.01 -25.76
N SER A 63 24.88 -10.12 -26.21
CA SER A 63 23.46 -10.47 -26.08
C SER A 63 23.31 -11.89 -25.54
N THR A 64 23.17 -12.03 -24.22
CA THR A 64 23.01 -13.33 -23.56
C THR A 64 21.64 -13.93 -23.84
N THR A 65 21.60 -14.92 -24.72
CA THR A 65 20.43 -15.74 -25.03
C THR A 65 20.03 -16.61 -23.83
N LEU A 66 18.74 -16.79 -23.59
CA LEU A 66 18.21 -17.81 -22.68
C LEU A 66 17.38 -18.83 -23.49
N GLU A 67 17.73 -20.11 -23.39
CA GLU A 67 16.91 -21.23 -23.91
C GLU A 67 15.97 -21.76 -22.81
N PRO A 68 14.79 -22.30 -23.17
CA PRO A 68 13.76 -22.69 -22.20
C PRO A 68 13.95 -24.10 -21.63
N THR A 69 13.79 -24.27 -20.32
CA THR A 69 13.78 -25.59 -19.66
C THR A 69 12.38 -26.13 -19.46
N THR A 70 12.09 -27.20 -20.21
CA THR A 70 11.03 -28.22 -20.06
C THR A 70 10.25 -28.29 -18.73
N THR A 71 8.92 -28.35 -18.84
CA THR A 71 7.99 -28.72 -17.76
C THR A 71 7.52 -30.18 -17.91
N GLU A 72 7.46 -30.94 -16.81
CA GLU A 72 6.80 -32.25 -16.68
C GLU A 72 5.90 -32.25 -15.43
N PRO A 73 4.87 -33.11 -15.32
CA PRO A 73 3.65 -32.80 -14.57
C PRO A 73 3.61 -33.29 -13.12
N VAL A 74 2.88 -32.56 -12.26
CA VAL A 74 2.41 -33.05 -10.95
C VAL A 74 0.94 -33.47 -11.00
N THR A 75 0.69 -34.69 -10.53
CA THR A 75 -0.66 -35.27 -10.39
C THR A 75 -1.39 -34.71 -9.17
N SER A 76 -2.73 -34.66 -9.22
CA SER A 76 -3.57 -34.59 -8.01
C SER A 76 -4.86 -35.40 -8.20
N THR A 77 -5.43 -35.88 -7.10
CA THR A 77 -6.31 -37.07 -7.07
C THR A 77 -7.80 -36.77 -6.93
N THR A 78 -8.61 -37.64 -7.55
CA THR A 78 -10.08 -37.63 -7.47
C THR A 78 -10.62 -37.83 -6.06
N THR A 79 -11.66 -37.08 -5.71
CA THR A 79 -12.68 -37.51 -4.74
C THR A 79 -14.07 -37.36 -5.36
N THR A 80 -14.99 -38.28 -5.05
CA THR A 80 -16.31 -38.36 -5.67
C THR A 80 -17.39 -38.29 -4.58
N SER A 81 -18.45 -37.52 -4.83
CA SER A 81 -19.74 -37.77 -4.20
C SER A 81 -20.88 -37.44 -5.17
N THR A 82 -21.98 -38.17 -5.05
CA THR A 82 -23.14 -38.13 -5.94
C THR A 82 -24.33 -37.44 -5.29
N THR A 83 -25.27 -36.94 -6.10
CA THR A 83 -26.72 -37.15 -5.90
C THR A 83 -27.44 -36.96 -7.26
N GLU A 84 -28.50 -37.73 -7.50
CA GLU A 84 -29.32 -37.70 -8.72
C GLU A 84 -30.48 -36.70 -8.60
N THR A 85 -31.18 -36.40 -9.69
CA THR A 85 -32.56 -35.89 -9.62
C THR A 85 -33.38 -36.43 -10.79
N THR A 86 -34.57 -36.96 -10.49
CA THR A 86 -35.48 -37.60 -11.44
C THR A 86 -36.74 -36.75 -11.68
N SER A 87 -37.38 -36.96 -12.83
CA SER A 87 -38.60 -36.27 -13.27
C SER A 87 -39.85 -37.13 -13.05
N THR A 88 -40.93 -36.53 -12.52
CA THR A 88 -42.37 -36.73 -12.91
C THR A 88 -43.29 -35.88 -12.01
N THR A 89 -44.55 -35.51 -12.27
CA THR A 89 -45.42 -35.11 -13.41
C THR A 89 -46.85 -34.95 -12.79
N GLU A 90 -47.71 -34.08 -13.34
CA GLU A 90 -49.20 -34.00 -13.11
C GLU A 90 -49.68 -33.51 -11.70
N THR A 91 -50.92 -33.03 -11.46
CA THR A 91 -52.21 -33.10 -12.23
C THR A 91 -53.17 -31.94 -11.84
N THR A 92 -53.95 -31.39 -12.81
CA THR A 92 -55.35 -30.84 -12.78
C THR A 92 -55.90 -29.97 -11.61
N ASP A 93 -57.02 -29.21 -11.68
CA ASP A 93 -58.16 -29.13 -12.64
C ASP A 93 -58.90 -27.75 -12.63
N THR A 94 -59.82 -27.56 -13.59
CA THR A 94 -61.02 -26.67 -13.78
C THR A 94 -61.53 -25.70 -12.67
N THR A 95 -62.37 -24.67 -12.94
CA THR A 95 -63.16 -24.21 -14.13
C THR A 95 -63.13 -22.64 -14.19
N ASP A 96 -63.93 -21.81 -14.92
CA ASP A 96 -65.20 -21.94 -15.69
C ASP A 96 -65.28 -20.93 -16.88
N THR A 97 -66.49 -20.49 -17.27
CA THR A 97 -66.85 -19.79 -18.54
C THR A 97 -67.76 -18.56 -18.33
N THR A 98 -67.85 -17.56 -19.21
CA THR A 98 -68.47 -17.54 -20.56
C THR A 98 -68.06 -16.21 -21.26
N ASP A 99 -67.73 -16.12 -22.55
CA ASP A 99 -68.48 -16.47 -23.80
C ASP A 99 -69.70 -15.56 -24.06
N THR A 100 -69.98 -15.05 -25.26
CA THR A 100 -69.35 -15.16 -26.62
C THR A 100 -68.72 -13.77 -26.99
N SER A 101 -68.06 -13.45 -28.11
CA SER A 101 -67.81 -14.00 -29.46
C SER A 101 -66.51 -13.34 -30.03
N THR A 102 -65.97 -13.54 -31.24
CA THR A 102 -66.48 -14.01 -32.56
C THR A 102 -65.36 -14.68 -33.40
N THR A 103 -65.68 -15.10 -34.63
CA THR A 103 -64.79 -15.74 -35.64
C THR A 103 -64.36 -14.78 -36.76
N SER A 104 -63.42 -15.07 -37.68
CA SER A 104 -62.87 -16.38 -38.11
C SER A 104 -61.45 -16.30 -38.71
N THR A 105 -60.80 -17.47 -38.89
CA THR A 105 -59.54 -17.67 -39.63
C THR A 105 -59.76 -18.22 -41.05
N THR A 106 -58.84 -17.89 -41.98
CA THR A 106 -58.38 -18.65 -43.18
C THR A 106 -57.31 -17.75 -43.86
N ASP A 107 -56.14 -18.19 -44.34
CA ASP A 107 -55.62 -19.46 -44.89
C ASP A 107 -55.94 -19.70 -46.40
N THR A 108 -54.99 -20.29 -47.13
CA THR A 108 -54.70 -19.98 -48.54
C THR A 108 -55.18 -21.06 -49.51
N THR A 109 -55.80 -20.69 -50.63
CA THR A 109 -56.13 -21.62 -51.74
C THR A 109 -55.96 -21.01 -53.13
N THR A 110 -55.72 -21.88 -54.11
CA THR A 110 -55.21 -21.60 -55.46
C THR A 110 -56.29 -21.19 -56.47
N GLU A 111 -55.83 -20.63 -57.59
CA GLU A 111 -56.59 -20.17 -58.77
C GLU A 111 -57.68 -21.12 -59.31
N GLY A 112 -58.70 -20.52 -59.93
CA GLY A 112 -59.66 -21.20 -60.80
C GLY A 112 -60.13 -20.28 -61.93
N THR A 113 -59.83 -20.62 -63.18
CA THR A 113 -60.09 -19.79 -64.36
C THR A 113 -61.57 -19.74 -64.77
N THR A 114 -62.06 -18.58 -65.22
CA THR A 114 -63.21 -18.51 -66.15
C THR A 114 -63.21 -17.20 -66.94
N GLU A 115 -63.29 -17.28 -68.27
CA GLU A 115 -63.49 -16.09 -69.12
C GLU A 115 -64.92 -15.56 -69.06
N THR A 116 -65.11 -14.25 -69.19
CA THR A 116 -66.26 -13.65 -69.91
C THR A 116 -65.88 -12.26 -70.42
N THR A 117 -66.01 -12.05 -71.73
CA THR A 117 -65.63 -10.80 -72.41
C THR A 117 -66.63 -9.65 -72.23
N SER A 118 -66.15 -8.45 -71.89
CA SER A 118 -66.80 -7.18 -72.27
C SER A 118 -65.77 -6.06 -72.34
N THR A 119 -65.87 -5.16 -73.33
CA THR A 119 -64.81 -4.20 -73.68
C THR A 119 -64.95 -2.84 -73.00
N THR A 120 -63.90 -2.41 -72.29
CA THR A 120 -63.44 -1.01 -72.15
C THR A 120 -61.94 -1.08 -71.81
N GLU A 121 -61.14 -0.16 -72.34
CA GLU A 121 -59.71 -0.03 -72.02
C GLU A 121 -59.55 0.47 -70.56
N ALA A 122 -58.62 -0.03 -69.72
CA ALA A 122 -57.71 -1.16 -69.88
C ALA A 122 -57.44 -1.82 -68.50
N PRO A 123 -57.15 -3.14 -68.45
CA PRO A 123 -56.61 -3.81 -67.26
C PRO A 123 -55.30 -4.59 -67.51
N ASP A 124 -54.71 -4.43 -68.70
CA ASP A 124 -53.67 -5.31 -69.27
C ASP A 124 -52.42 -4.50 -69.71
N GLN A 125 -52.28 -3.28 -69.16
CA GLN A 125 -51.17 -2.34 -69.41
C GLN A 125 -50.49 -1.93 -68.09
N CYS A 126 -51.28 -1.61 -67.05
CA CYS A 126 -50.85 -1.35 -65.66
C CYS A 126 -50.22 -2.57 -64.92
N ALA A 127 -49.55 -3.46 -65.66
CA ALA A 127 -48.89 -4.70 -65.22
C ALA A 127 -48.08 -5.38 -66.37
N ASP A 128 -47.79 -4.68 -67.48
CA ASP A 128 -47.12 -5.26 -68.67
C ASP A 128 -45.59 -5.05 -68.69
N GLY A 129 -45.06 -4.14 -67.87
CA GLY A 129 -43.64 -3.84 -67.72
C GLY A 129 -43.06 -2.82 -68.70
N GLU A 130 -43.88 -2.18 -69.55
CA GLU A 130 -43.50 -1.07 -70.42
C GLU A 130 -44.29 0.20 -70.05
N LEU A 131 -43.64 1.32 -69.72
CA LEU A 131 -44.30 2.61 -69.41
C LEU A 131 -45.25 3.04 -70.54
N ASN A 132 -46.55 2.79 -70.38
CA ASN A 132 -47.56 2.99 -71.42
C ASN A 132 -48.95 3.27 -70.81
N GLY A 133 -50.07 3.00 -71.52
CA GLY A 133 -51.44 3.16 -71.00
C GLY A 133 -51.96 4.57 -70.65
N GLY A 134 -51.08 5.52 -70.31
CA GLY A 134 -51.41 6.75 -69.56
C GLY A 134 -50.73 6.85 -68.18
N GLU A 135 -49.86 5.89 -67.85
CA GLU A 135 -49.02 5.83 -66.65
C GLU A 135 -48.01 6.98 -66.52
N THR A 136 -47.43 7.11 -65.33
CA THR A 136 -46.32 8.03 -65.06
C THR A 136 -45.02 7.33 -64.69
N ASP A 137 -45.08 6.11 -64.15
CA ASP A 137 -43.97 5.16 -64.09
C ASP A 137 -44.45 3.76 -64.47
N ILE A 138 -43.52 2.83 -64.71
CA ILE A 138 -43.83 1.49 -65.23
C ILE A 138 -44.89 0.80 -64.35
N ASP A 139 -46.01 0.42 -64.98
CA ASP A 139 -47.17 -0.24 -64.37
C ASP A 139 -47.97 0.61 -63.34
N CYS A 140 -47.68 1.91 -63.17
CA CYS A 140 -48.33 2.74 -62.13
C CYS A 140 -48.51 4.24 -62.44
N GLY A 141 -49.36 4.88 -61.62
CA GLY A 141 -49.70 6.30 -61.73
C GLY A 141 -50.62 6.63 -62.90
N GLY A 142 -50.91 7.91 -63.10
CA GLY A 142 -51.84 8.38 -64.11
C GLY A 142 -53.32 8.08 -63.78
N PRO A 143 -54.25 8.48 -64.67
CA PRO A 143 -55.69 8.50 -64.38
C PRO A 143 -56.38 7.13 -64.41
N THR A 144 -55.66 6.04 -64.66
CA THR A 144 -56.22 4.69 -64.92
C THR A 144 -55.55 3.54 -64.19
N CYS A 145 -54.30 3.69 -63.76
CA CYS A 145 -53.57 2.63 -63.05
C CYS A 145 -53.61 2.86 -61.53
N SER A 146 -53.00 1.96 -60.76
CA SER A 146 -52.86 2.18 -59.30
C SER A 146 -51.78 3.23 -59.04
N PRO A 147 -51.91 4.09 -58.02
CA PRO A 147 -50.87 5.05 -57.69
C PRO A 147 -49.52 4.38 -57.37
N CYS A 148 -48.44 4.95 -57.86
CA CYS A 148 -47.07 4.48 -57.65
C CYS A 148 -46.66 4.53 -56.18
N ALA A 149 -45.80 3.60 -55.77
CA ALA A 149 -45.12 3.66 -54.49
C ALA A 149 -44.00 4.72 -54.48
N ASP A 150 -43.56 5.10 -53.29
CA ASP A 150 -42.46 6.03 -53.07
C ASP A 150 -41.19 5.62 -53.84
N GLY A 151 -40.60 6.58 -54.55
CA GLY A 151 -39.50 6.40 -55.50
C GLY A 151 -39.91 6.28 -56.97
N GLY A 152 -41.21 6.08 -57.29
CA GLY A 152 -41.71 6.05 -58.67
C GLY A 152 -41.86 7.44 -59.30
N VAL A 153 -42.02 7.52 -60.62
CA VAL A 153 -42.20 8.77 -61.40
C VAL A 153 -43.67 9.23 -61.46
N CYS A 154 -43.92 10.54 -61.45
CA CYS A 154 -45.26 11.15 -61.38
C CYS A 154 -45.41 12.45 -62.19
N ALA A 155 -46.66 12.91 -62.37
CA ALA A 155 -47.01 14.19 -62.97
C ALA A 155 -47.99 15.03 -62.13
N GLU A 156 -48.90 14.39 -61.39
CA GLU A 156 -49.85 14.99 -60.44
C GLU A 156 -49.89 14.19 -59.12
N ASP A 157 -50.29 14.82 -58.01
CA ASP A 157 -50.26 14.19 -56.66
C ASP A 157 -51.06 12.88 -56.55
N THR A 158 -52.09 12.72 -57.39
CA THR A 158 -52.92 11.51 -57.47
C THR A 158 -52.21 10.30 -58.07
N ASP A 159 -51.07 10.51 -58.74
CA ASP A 159 -50.27 9.42 -59.30
C ASP A 159 -49.52 8.63 -58.22
N CYS A 160 -49.49 9.13 -56.98
CA CYS A 160 -48.66 8.64 -55.89
C CYS A 160 -49.51 8.07 -54.74
N ALA A 161 -49.11 6.92 -54.20
CA ALA A 161 -49.78 6.28 -53.05
C ALA A 161 -49.69 7.13 -51.77
N SER A 162 -48.67 7.99 -51.69
CA SER A 162 -48.50 9.04 -50.69
C SER A 162 -49.47 10.22 -50.83
N GLY A 163 -50.04 10.43 -52.02
CA GLY A 163 -50.77 11.67 -52.36
C GLY A 163 -49.88 12.90 -52.53
N SER A 164 -48.61 12.75 -52.94
CA SER A 164 -47.70 13.88 -53.22
C SER A 164 -46.69 13.57 -54.33
N CYS A 165 -46.62 14.45 -55.33
CA CYS A 165 -45.71 14.36 -56.48
C CYS A 165 -44.67 15.49 -56.45
N ILE A 166 -43.41 15.16 -56.16
CA ILE A 166 -42.36 16.14 -55.80
C ILE A 166 -41.25 16.11 -56.85
N GLU A 167 -41.06 17.22 -57.56
CA GLU A 167 -40.15 17.35 -58.72
C GLU A 167 -40.30 16.27 -59.82
N GLY A 168 -41.45 15.57 -59.85
CA GLY A 168 -41.73 14.47 -60.78
C GLY A 168 -41.44 13.07 -60.21
N VAL A 169 -41.20 12.95 -58.91
CA VAL A 169 -41.05 11.67 -58.20
C VAL A 169 -42.09 11.57 -57.08
N CYS A 170 -42.76 10.42 -56.99
CA CYS A 170 -43.62 10.06 -55.88
C CYS A 170 -42.80 9.85 -54.62
N GLY A 171 -43.29 10.41 -53.53
CA GLY A 171 -42.91 10.04 -52.19
C GLY A 171 -43.94 10.57 -51.23
N GLN A 172 -43.95 10.10 -49.99
CA GLN A 172 -44.33 11.01 -48.92
C GLN A 172 -43.44 12.26 -49.04
N LEU A 173 -43.98 13.44 -48.72
CA LEU A 173 -43.11 14.59 -48.44
C LEU A 173 -42.00 14.09 -47.50
N PRO A 174 -40.71 14.38 -47.77
CA PRO A 174 -39.75 14.32 -46.67
C PRO A 174 -40.36 15.21 -45.58
N VAL A 175 -40.53 14.66 -44.37
CA VAL A 175 -41.14 15.42 -43.27
C VAL A 175 -40.40 16.75 -43.21
N ALA A 176 -41.13 17.86 -43.28
CA ALA A 176 -40.68 19.07 -43.99
C ALA A 176 -39.58 19.88 -43.30
N CYS A 177 -38.93 19.28 -42.29
CA CYS A 177 -37.86 19.72 -41.40
C CYS A 177 -36.52 20.08 -42.11
N ALA A 178 -36.58 20.52 -43.37
CA ALA A 178 -35.49 20.97 -44.22
C ALA A 178 -35.99 21.70 -45.51
N ASP A 179 -37.25 22.16 -45.58
CA ASP A 179 -37.82 22.84 -46.76
C ASP A 179 -37.67 24.39 -46.73
N GLY A 180 -37.36 24.95 -45.56
CA GLY A 180 -37.14 26.37 -45.32
C GLY A 180 -38.41 27.16 -44.95
N LEU A 181 -39.52 26.48 -44.63
CA LEU A 181 -40.79 27.06 -44.20
C LEU A 181 -41.29 26.34 -42.94
N GLN A 182 -41.66 27.08 -41.89
CA GLN A 182 -42.34 26.48 -40.73
C GLN A 182 -43.68 25.85 -41.17
N ASN A 183 -43.75 24.51 -41.25
CA ASN A 183 -44.95 23.80 -41.67
C ASN A 183 -45.09 22.37 -41.07
N ASN A 184 -46.21 21.69 -41.36
CA ASN A 184 -46.63 20.47 -40.66
C ASN A 184 -46.72 20.65 -39.12
N GLU A 185 -46.06 19.81 -38.32
CA GLU A 185 -46.08 19.92 -36.84
C GLU A 185 -44.93 20.77 -36.25
N GLU A 186 -44.14 21.44 -37.09
CA GLU A 186 -42.96 22.22 -36.71
C GLU A 186 -43.29 23.43 -35.79
N THR A 187 -42.39 23.69 -34.84
CA THR A 187 -42.54 24.79 -33.87
C THR A 187 -41.62 25.98 -34.16
N ASP A 188 -40.53 25.81 -34.92
CA ASP A 188 -39.87 26.86 -35.71
C ASP A 188 -39.49 26.31 -37.10
N ILE A 189 -38.90 27.13 -37.98
CA ILE A 189 -38.54 26.73 -39.35
C ILE A 189 -37.61 25.51 -39.33
N ASP A 190 -38.02 24.44 -40.02
CA ASP A 190 -37.27 23.19 -40.18
C ASP A 190 -37.07 22.37 -38.88
N CYS A 191 -37.75 22.69 -37.76
CA CYS A 191 -37.52 22.00 -36.47
C CYS A 191 -38.72 21.95 -35.50
N GLY A 192 -38.63 21.02 -34.53
CA GLY A 192 -39.62 20.82 -33.47
C GLY A 192 -40.87 20.05 -33.92
N GLY A 193 -41.75 19.66 -32.99
CA GLY A 193 -42.83 18.73 -33.27
C GLY A 193 -42.39 17.26 -33.26
N SER A 194 -43.32 16.34 -33.50
CA SER A 194 -43.14 14.92 -33.19
C SER A 194 -42.29 14.11 -34.20
N GLU A 195 -42.16 14.60 -35.43
CA GLU A 195 -41.53 13.89 -36.56
C GLU A 195 -40.26 14.60 -37.10
N CYS A 196 -39.81 15.68 -36.44
CA CYS A 196 -38.69 16.52 -36.88
C CYS A 196 -37.52 16.57 -35.87
N PRO A 197 -36.32 17.00 -36.28
CA PRO A 197 -35.23 17.28 -35.35
C PRO A 197 -35.61 18.39 -34.37
N ALA A 198 -35.12 18.28 -33.14
CA ALA A 198 -35.33 19.32 -32.13
C ALA A 198 -34.59 20.62 -32.50
N CYS A 199 -35.24 21.75 -32.22
CA CYS A 199 -34.73 23.10 -32.39
C CYS A 199 -33.55 23.41 -31.46
N ALA A 200 -32.63 24.24 -31.96
CA ALA A 200 -31.56 24.84 -31.16
C ALA A 200 -32.06 26.00 -30.28
N ASP A 201 -31.19 26.48 -29.38
CA ASP A 201 -31.46 27.61 -28.50
C ASP A 201 -31.86 28.88 -29.27
N ASP A 202 -32.63 29.77 -28.61
CA ASP A 202 -33.24 31.00 -29.14
C ASP A 202 -34.31 30.79 -30.25
N LEU A 203 -34.68 29.54 -30.59
CA LEU A 203 -35.78 29.21 -31.52
C LEU A 203 -37.11 28.93 -30.80
N THR A 204 -38.21 28.98 -31.54
CA THR A 204 -39.59 28.83 -31.03
C THR A 204 -39.95 27.38 -30.68
N CYS A 205 -40.73 27.16 -29.62
CA CYS A 205 -41.16 25.83 -29.17
C CYS A 205 -42.57 25.82 -28.55
N ALA A 206 -43.20 24.63 -28.50
CA ALA A 206 -44.48 24.40 -27.82
C ALA A 206 -44.37 23.42 -26.64
N VAL A 207 -43.41 22.49 -26.68
CA VAL A 207 -43.11 21.52 -25.61
C VAL A 207 -41.60 21.36 -25.41
N ALA A 208 -41.22 20.84 -24.24
CA ALA A 208 -39.84 20.48 -23.91
C ALA A 208 -39.16 19.64 -25.01
N ASP A 209 -39.87 18.65 -25.57
CA ASP A 209 -39.31 17.74 -26.56
C ASP A 209 -38.86 18.40 -27.87
N ASP A 210 -39.41 19.58 -28.20
CA ASP A 210 -39.05 20.37 -29.37
C ASP A 210 -37.63 20.93 -29.30
N CYS A 211 -37.00 20.99 -28.12
CA CYS A 211 -35.70 21.64 -27.90
C CYS A 211 -34.57 20.63 -27.72
N VAL A 212 -33.38 20.92 -28.27
CA VAL A 212 -32.17 20.09 -28.06
C VAL A 212 -31.78 20.03 -26.58
N SER A 213 -31.92 21.13 -25.84
CA SER A 213 -31.75 21.22 -24.39
C SER A 213 -32.85 20.53 -23.57
N LYS A 214 -33.96 20.15 -24.22
CA LYS A 214 -35.23 19.77 -23.57
C LYS A 214 -35.87 20.84 -22.66
N VAL A 215 -35.43 22.11 -22.75
CA VAL A 215 -36.01 23.23 -21.99
C VAL A 215 -36.72 24.22 -22.92
N CYS A 216 -38.04 24.18 -22.90
CA CYS A 216 -38.93 25.13 -23.59
C CYS A 216 -39.55 26.09 -22.56
N THR A 217 -39.18 27.37 -22.56
CA THR A 217 -39.64 28.39 -21.60
C THR A 217 -40.15 29.63 -22.34
N ASP A 218 -41.32 30.15 -21.95
CA ASP A 218 -41.97 31.31 -22.58
C ASP A 218 -42.06 31.21 -24.13
N GLU A 219 -42.38 30.00 -24.62
CA GLU A 219 -42.49 29.63 -26.07
C GLU A 219 -41.14 29.65 -26.84
N VAL A 220 -40.00 29.65 -26.14
CA VAL A 220 -38.63 29.64 -26.73
C VAL A 220 -37.74 28.54 -26.11
N CYS A 221 -36.94 27.87 -26.94
CA CYS A 221 -35.89 26.96 -26.52
C CYS A 221 -34.76 27.73 -25.85
N VAL A 222 -34.47 27.41 -24.59
CA VAL A 222 -33.35 28.01 -23.85
C VAL A 222 -32.20 27.02 -23.73
N ALA A 223 -30.98 27.54 -23.66
CA ALA A 223 -29.78 26.72 -23.49
C ALA A 223 -29.83 25.90 -22.19
N ALA A 224 -29.30 24.69 -22.27
CA ALA A 224 -29.05 23.79 -21.14
C ALA A 224 -28.27 24.48 -20.00
N THR A 225 -28.69 24.30 -18.75
CA THR A 225 -27.98 24.78 -17.56
C THR A 225 -28.16 23.86 -16.36
N CYS A 226 -27.09 23.69 -15.57
CA CYS A 226 -27.01 22.89 -14.34
C CYS A 226 -27.88 23.38 -13.14
N GLU A 227 -29.01 24.04 -13.42
CA GLU A 227 -30.04 24.47 -12.44
C GLU A 227 -31.46 24.47 -13.11
N ASP A 228 -31.66 23.80 -14.25
CA ASP A 228 -32.91 23.81 -15.04
C ASP A 228 -33.88 22.64 -14.75
N GLN A 229 -33.46 21.68 -13.92
CA GLN A 229 -34.26 20.55 -13.43
C GLN A 229 -34.69 19.51 -14.50
N VAL A 230 -33.98 19.41 -15.63
CA VAL A 230 -34.01 18.22 -16.51
C VAL A 230 -32.67 17.47 -16.48
N VAL A 231 -32.44 16.54 -17.41
CA VAL A 231 -31.12 15.93 -17.65
C VAL A 231 -30.73 16.25 -19.09
N ASN A 232 -29.75 17.13 -19.29
CA ASN A 232 -29.33 17.63 -20.60
C ASN A 232 -27.82 17.91 -20.66
N GLY A 233 -27.34 18.59 -21.73
CA GLY A 233 -25.96 19.08 -21.78
C GLY A 233 -24.87 18.01 -21.66
N GLU A 234 -24.07 18.09 -20.60
CA GLU A 234 -23.04 17.10 -20.20
C GLU A 234 -23.45 16.27 -18.95
N GLU A 235 -24.68 16.43 -18.45
CA GLU A 235 -25.15 15.89 -17.17
C GLU A 235 -25.28 14.36 -17.17
N SER A 236 -25.21 13.77 -15.97
CA SER A 236 -25.45 12.34 -15.75
C SER A 236 -26.70 12.04 -14.92
N ASP A 237 -27.09 12.96 -14.04
CA ASP A 237 -28.43 13.04 -13.43
C ASP A 237 -28.85 14.52 -13.34
N VAL A 238 -30.05 14.80 -12.83
CA VAL A 238 -30.66 16.14 -12.86
C VAL A 238 -29.76 17.20 -12.22
N ASP A 239 -29.44 18.25 -13.00
CA ASP A 239 -28.58 19.38 -12.62
C ASP A 239 -27.11 19.03 -12.26
N CYS A 240 -26.61 17.82 -12.55
CA CYS A 240 -25.29 17.38 -12.07
C CYS A 240 -24.49 16.46 -13.03
N GLY A 241 -23.16 16.44 -12.84
CA GLY A 241 -22.22 15.55 -13.54
C GLY A 241 -21.50 16.20 -14.73
N GLY A 242 -20.76 15.39 -15.50
CA GLY A 242 -19.98 15.88 -16.65
C GLY A 242 -18.74 16.68 -16.23
N LEU A 243 -18.30 17.63 -17.07
CA LEU A 243 -17.14 18.49 -16.77
C LEU A 243 -17.52 19.95 -16.47
N THR A 244 -18.79 20.33 -16.68
CA THR A 244 -19.26 21.72 -16.56
C THR A 244 -20.18 22.00 -15.37
N CYS A 245 -20.87 20.98 -14.86
CA CYS A 245 -21.80 21.11 -13.74
C CYS A 245 -21.14 20.74 -12.40
N ASP A 246 -21.85 20.99 -11.29
CA ASP A 246 -21.45 20.46 -9.99
C ASP A 246 -21.60 18.93 -9.98
N LYS A 247 -20.84 18.27 -9.11
CA LYS A 247 -20.80 16.80 -9.00
C LYS A 247 -22.06 16.25 -8.31
N CYS A 248 -22.58 15.15 -8.81
CA CYS A 248 -23.71 14.40 -8.27
C CYS A 248 -23.40 13.78 -6.89
N LEU A 249 -24.43 13.52 -6.09
CA LEU A 249 -24.33 12.99 -4.73
C LEU A 249 -24.51 11.45 -4.71
N ASP A 250 -24.20 10.84 -3.56
CA ASP A 250 -24.38 9.40 -3.35
C ASP A 250 -25.85 8.96 -3.57
N GLY A 251 -26.07 8.12 -4.59
CA GLY A 251 -27.38 7.62 -5.01
C GLY A 251 -27.88 8.15 -6.36
N ASP A 252 -27.25 9.19 -6.91
CA ASP A 252 -27.58 9.79 -8.20
C ASP A 252 -26.92 9.04 -9.38
N THR A 253 -27.41 9.24 -10.60
CA THR A 253 -26.93 8.55 -11.82
C THR A 253 -25.60 9.10 -12.34
N CYS A 254 -24.70 8.23 -12.79
CA CYS A 254 -23.36 8.59 -13.28
C CYS A 254 -22.91 7.78 -14.50
N ASN A 255 -22.04 8.39 -15.32
CA ASN A 255 -21.35 7.73 -16.43
C ASN A 255 -19.90 7.37 -16.08
N SER A 256 -19.30 8.08 -15.11
CA SER A 256 -17.92 7.93 -14.66
C SER A 256 -17.73 8.47 -13.23
N GLY A 257 -16.64 8.07 -12.56
CA GLY A 257 -16.31 8.61 -11.23
C GLY A 257 -16.07 10.12 -11.19
N ASN A 258 -15.81 10.77 -12.33
CA ASN A 258 -15.71 12.22 -12.40
C ASN A 258 -17.03 12.91 -12.10
N ASP A 259 -18.17 12.27 -12.37
CA ASP A 259 -19.49 12.85 -12.21
C ASP A 259 -19.89 12.96 -10.72
N CYS A 260 -19.32 12.13 -9.84
CA CYS A 260 -19.73 11.97 -8.44
C CYS A 260 -18.85 12.76 -7.45
N GLU A 261 -19.41 13.30 -6.35
CA GLU A 261 -18.64 14.01 -5.32
C GLU A 261 -17.57 13.09 -4.69
N SER A 262 -17.94 11.84 -4.43
CA SER A 262 -17.07 10.78 -3.90
C SER A 262 -15.91 10.37 -4.83
N GLY A 263 -16.02 10.64 -6.13
CA GLY A 263 -15.14 10.05 -7.15
C GLY A 263 -15.54 8.65 -7.62
N VAL A 264 -16.61 8.05 -7.07
CA VAL A 264 -16.99 6.64 -7.26
C VAL A 264 -18.29 6.51 -8.03
N CYS A 265 -18.24 5.86 -9.19
CA CYS A 265 -19.40 5.51 -9.99
C CYS A 265 -19.48 3.98 -10.15
N ASP A 266 -20.27 3.32 -9.30
CA ASP A 266 -20.49 1.87 -9.37
C ASP A 266 -21.86 1.56 -9.98
N ASN A 267 -21.92 0.56 -10.87
CA ASN A 267 -23.15 0.14 -11.55
C ASN A 267 -23.97 1.29 -12.19
N SER A 268 -23.32 2.40 -12.57
CA SER A 268 -23.92 3.67 -13.08
C SER A 268 -24.64 4.53 -12.01
N VAL A 269 -24.31 4.35 -10.74
CA VAL A 269 -24.82 5.14 -9.60
C VAL A 269 -23.65 5.63 -8.74
N CYS A 270 -23.68 6.91 -8.36
CA CYS A 270 -22.70 7.49 -7.46
C CYS A 270 -22.76 6.80 -6.10
N SER A 271 -21.61 6.35 -5.61
CA SER A 271 -21.51 5.56 -4.38
C SER A 271 -20.61 6.25 -3.34
N PRO A 272 -20.82 6.05 -2.04
CA PRO A 272 -19.97 6.64 -1.00
C PRO A 272 -18.50 6.24 -1.16
N ALA A 273 -17.61 7.19 -0.91
CA ALA A 273 -16.16 6.98 -0.85
C ALA A 273 -15.78 6.00 0.28
N THR A 274 -14.95 4.99 -0.02
CA THR A 274 -14.49 3.95 0.90
C THR A 274 -13.12 3.39 0.50
N CYS A 275 -12.33 2.95 1.48
CA CYS A 275 -10.97 2.39 1.32
C CYS A 275 -10.86 1.04 0.54
N GLU A 276 -11.85 0.68 -0.27
CA GLU A 276 -11.86 -0.52 -1.12
C GLU A 276 -12.55 -0.26 -2.50
N ASP A 277 -12.78 1.02 -2.89
CA ASP A 277 -13.56 1.39 -4.09
C ASP A 277 -12.76 1.63 -5.38
N ASN A 278 -11.42 1.53 -5.32
CA ASN A 278 -10.46 1.69 -6.42
C ASN A 278 -10.31 3.14 -6.95
N ALA A 279 -10.76 4.16 -6.22
CA ALA A 279 -10.50 5.57 -6.54
C ALA A 279 -9.85 6.30 -5.35
N LYS A 280 -8.71 6.98 -5.57
CA LYS A 280 -8.03 7.73 -4.49
C LYS A 280 -8.92 8.87 -3.97
N ASN A 281 -9.63 8.63 -2.86
CA ASN A 281 -10.64 9.52 -2.30
C ASN A 281 -10.53 9.57 -0.76
N ALA A 282 -11.63 9.73 -0.01
CA ALA A 282 -11.81 9.57 1.45
C ALA A 282 -10.82 10.21 2.47
N GLY A 283 -9.71 10.81 2.05
CA GLY A 283 -8.56 11.15 2.90
C GLY A 283 -7.33 10.27 2.68
N GLU A 284 -7.36 9.37 1.69
CA GLU A 284 -6.31 8.41 1.34
C GLU A 284 -5.02 9.03 0.81
N THR A 285 -3.91 8.27 0.93
CA THR A 285 -2.59 8.69 0.43
C THR A 285 -2.11 7.93 -0.80
N ASP A 286 -2.61 6.72 -1.06
CA ASP A 286 -2.67 6.12 -2.40
C ASP A 286 -4.03 5.42 -2.59
N VAL A 287 -4.33 4.89 -3.78
CA VAL A 287 -5.62 4.22 -4.05
C VAL A 287 -5.84 3.06 -3.07
N ASP A 288 -7.00 3.04 -2.41
CA ASP A 288 -7.43 2.04 -1.41
C ASP A 288 -6.55 1.98 -0.13
N CYS A 289 -5.71 3.00 0.18
CA CYS A 289 -4.86 2.94 1.38
C CYS A 289 -4.34 4.28 1.97
N GLY A 290 -3.95 4.20 3.25
CA GLY A 290 -3.30 5.27 4.00
C GLY A 290 -4.24 6.42 4.38
N GLY A 291 -3.73 7.43 5.09
CA GLY A 291 -4.55 8.47 5.70
C GLY A 291 -5.19 8.01 7.02
N PRO A 292 -6.07 8.85 7.61
CA PRO A 292 -6.51 8.69 9.00
C PRO A 292 -7.58 7.61 9.25
N ASP A 293 -8.31 7.20 8.22
CA ASP A 293 -9.51 6.36 8.32
C ASP A 293 -9.42 5.03 7.53
N CYS A 294 -8.31 4.77 6.83
CA CYS A 294 -8.06 3.58 6.01
C CYS A 294 -6.88 2.73 6.54
N ASP A 295 -6.74 1.48 6.08
CA ASP A 295 -5.59 0.63 6.43
C ASP A 295 -4.30 1.14 5.76
N PRO A 296 -3.12 1.04 6.41
CA PRO A 296 -1.87 1.60 5.87
C PRO A 296 -1.37 0.93 4.58
N CYS A 297 -0.82 1.76 3.69
CA CYS A 297 -0.23 1.38 2.41
C CYS A 297 1.01 0.47 2.55
N GLY A 298 1.20 -0.43 1.58
CA GLY A 298 2.42 -1.22 1.43
C GLY A 298 3.53 -0.53 0.61
N ASP A 299 4.69 -1.18 0.51
CA ASP A 299 5.88 -0.72 -0.20
C ASP A 299 5.62 -0.18 -1.62
N GLY A 300 6.20 0.98 -1.91
CA GLY A 300 6.18 1.61 -3.23
C GLY A 300 4.94 2.44 -3.54
N LEU A 301 3.93 2.44 -2.66
CA LEU A 301 2.74 3.29 -2.73
C LEU A 301 3.00 4.66 -2.11
N ALA A 302 2.13 5.63 -2.40
CA ALA A 302 2.24 7.01 -1.94
C ALA A 302 1.76 7.24 -0.49
N CYS A 303 2.38 8.21 0.18
CA CYS A 303 2.14 8.56 1.59
C CYS A 303 2.39 10.06 1.85
N GLU A 304 1.83 10.61 2.93
CA GLU A 304 2.14 11.97 3.42
C GLU A 304 2.84 11.96 4.80
N THR A 305 2.65 10.90 5.58
CA THR A 305 3.12 10.67 6.95
C THR A 305 3.56 9.22 7.13
N ASN A 306 4.33 8.91 8.18
CA ASN A 306 4.79 7.54 8.43
C ASN A 306 3.64 6.58 8.73
N ASP A 307 2.63 7.03 9.49
CA ASP A 307 1.47 6.24 9.91
C ASP A 307 0.65 5.72 8.71
N ASP A 308 0.73 6.37 7.54
CA ASP A 308 0.12 5.95 6.28
C ASP A 308 0.73 4.66 5.70
N CYS A 309 1.90 4.23 6.19
CA CYS A 309 2.64 3.07 5.69
C CYS A 309 2.62 1.92 6.70
N ALA A 310 2.40 0.69 6.24
CA ALA A 310 2.34 -0.50 7.10
C ALA A 310 3.60 -0.67 7.98
N ASP A 311 4.78 -0.41 7.39
CA ASP A 311 6.06 -0.48 8.09
C ASP A 311 6.44 0.81 8.84
N ASN A 312 5.58 1.84 8.84
CA ASN A 312 5.77 3.15 9.50
C ASN A 312 6.96 3.98 8.96
N ASN A 313 7.20 3.93 7.64
CA ASN A 313 8.30 4.63 6.96
C ASN A 313 7.84 5.29 5.65
N CYS A 314 7.52 6.58 5.70
CA CYS A 314 7.20 7.39 4.53
C CYS A 314 8.41 8.27 4.15
N THR A 315 9.12 7.90 3.09
CA THR A 315 10.36 8.58 2.68
C THR A 315 10.26 9.10 1.25
N ASN A 316 10.33 10.43 1.08
CA ASN A 316 10.07 11.13 -0.19
C ASN A 316 8.65 10.89 -0.76
N ASN A 317 7.65 10.83 0.12
CA ASN A 317 6.22 10.60 -0.20
C ASN A 317 5.94 9.21 -0.80
N VAL A 318 6.80 8.23 -0.51
CA VAL A 318 6.64 6.82 -0.89
C VAL A 318 6.89 5.93 0.33
N CYS A 319 6.05 4.93 0.55
CA CYS A 319 6.25 3.92 1.58
C CYS A 319 7.43 3.03 1.23
N VAL A 320 8.35 2.82 2.18
CA VAL A 320 9.51 1.93 2.02
C VAL A 320 9.49 0.88 3.13
N GLY A 321 9.69 -0.38 2.76
CA GLY A 321 9.68 -1.47 3.73
C GLY A 321 10.86 -1.42 4.71
N ILE A 322 10.72 -2.17 5.81
CA ILE A 322 11.70 -2.24 6.92
C ILE A 322 13.13 -2.32 6.41
N SER A 323 13.96 -1.37 6.83
CA SER A 323 15.39 -1.36 6.54
C SER A 323 16.17 -1.12 7.82
N CYS A 324 16.84 -2.18 8.30
CA CYS A 324 17.66 -2.18 9.52
C CYS A 324 18.96 -1.35 9.41
N GLN A 325 18.97 -0.31 8.57
CA GLN A 325 20.05 0.63 8.27
C GLN A 325 19.51 2.02 7.84
N ASP A 326 18.20 2.31 7.98
CA ASP A 326 17.61 3.60 7.58
C ASP A 326 17.67 4.70 8.66
N GLY A 327 18.00 4.33 9.91
CA GLY A 327 18.21 5.25 11.02
C GLY A 327 16.95 5.67 11.77
N ILE A 328 15.80 5.05 11.51
CA ILE A 328 14.60 5.13 12.37
C ILE A 328 14.39 3.82 13.13
N GLN A 329 13.33 3.75 13.96
CA GLN A 329 12.89 2.49 14.59
C GLN A 329 11.51 2.18 14.03
N ASN A 330 11.42 1.18 13.16
CA ASN A 330 10.21 0.91 12.38
C ASN A 330 9.84 -0.60 12.37
N GLY A 331 8.72 -0.96 11.73
CA GLY A 331 8.22 -2.34 11.69
C GLY A 331 8.17 -3.08 13.05
N GLN A 332 9.01 -4.10 13.22
CA GLN A 332 9.13 -4.92 14.43
C GLN A 332 10.43 -4.69 15.23
N GLU A 333 11.17 -3.62 14.94
CA GLU A 333 12.46 -3.33 15.57
C GLU A 333 12.34 -3.02 17.07
N THR A 334 13.30 -3.53 17.85
CA THR A 334 13.37 -3.30 19.32
C THR A 334 14.26 -2.12 19.71
N GLY A 335 15.03 -1.60 18.77
CA GLY A 335 15.76 -0.33 18.81
C GLY A 335 16.02 0.14 17.38
N ILE A 336 16.48 1.39 17.20
CA ILE A 336 16.83 1.93 15.88
C ILE A 336 17.76 0.96 15.13
N ASP A 337 17.43 0.64 13.88
CA ASP A 337 18.17 -0.29 13.01
C ASP A 337 18.31 -1.74 13.53
N CYS A 338 17.57 -2.18 14.57
CA CYS A 338 17.82 -3.49 15.19
C CYS A 338 16.65 -4.21 15.90
N GLY A 339 16.71 -5.55 15.85
CA GLY A 339 15.84 -6.48 16.56
C GLY A 339 14.53 -6.82 15.85
N GLY A 340 13.64 -7.52 16.54
CA GLY A 340 12.51 -8.21 15.89
C GLY A 340 12.96 -9.50 15.16
N PRO A 341 12.15 -10.04 14.24
CA PRO A 341 12.48 -11.24 13.48
C PRO A 341 13.25 -10.96 12.19
N ASP A 342 13.14 -9.75 11.64
CA ASP A 342 13.64 -9.39 10.31
C ASP A 342 15.01 -8.67 10.34
N CYS A 343 15.35 -8.04 11.48
CA CYS A 343 16.65 -7.37 11.70
C CYS A 343 17.56 -8.13 12.68
N ALA A 344 18.86 -7.84 12.63
CA ALA A 344 19.82 -8.39 13.58
C ALA A 344 19.51 -7.90 15.01
N ALA A 345 19.64 -8.77 16.01
CA ALA A 345 19.36 -8.43 17.40
C ALA A 345 20.22 -7.25 17.88
N CYS A 346 19.61 -6.31 18.62
CA CYS A 346 20.29 -5.12 19.10
C CYS A 346 21.51 -5.44 19.98
N PRO A 347 22.68 -4.82 19.72
CA PRO A 347 23.83 -4.93 20.61
C PRO A 347 23.50 -4.41 22.02
N MET A 348 23.90 -5.13 23.08
CA MET A 348 23.70 -4.65 24.45
C MET A 348 24.83 -3.70 24.89
N PRO A 349 24.56 -2.41 25.15
CA PRO A 349 25.58 -1.47 25.62
C PRO A 349 25.87 -1.68 27.12
N GLY A 350 27.12 -2.00 27.47
CA GLY A 350 27.50 -2.32 28.84
C GLY A 350 29.00 -2.45 29.07
N LEU A 351 29.36 -3.18 30.13
CA LEU A 351 30.64 -3.89 30.18
C LEU A 351 30.42 -5.27 29.59
N MET A 352 31.24 -5.68 28.63
CA MET A 352 31.18 -7.02 28.03
C MET A 352 32.55 -7.69 28.06
N ILE A 353 32.56 -9.02 28.08
CA ILE A 353 33.75 -9.82 27.85
C ILE A 353 33.97 -9.81 26.33
N ASN A 354 35.11 -9.28 25.87
CA ASN A 354 35.35 -8.99 24.45
C ASN A 354 36.30 -10.01 23.80
N GLU A 355 37.27 -10.53 24.55
CA GLU A 355 38.28 -11.48 24.10
C GLU A 355 38.70 -12.43 25.25
N VAL A 356 39.00 -13.69 24.94
CA VAL A 356 39.46 -14.73 25.88
C VAL A 356 40.51 -15.64 25.22
N ASP A 357 41.72 -15.66 25.77
CA ASP A 357 42.76 -16.67 25.52
C ASP A 357 42.83 -17.56 26.77
N TYR A 358 42.54 -18.87 26.60
CA TYR A 358 42.38 -19.82 27.72
C TYR A 358 43.19 -21.11 27.56
N ASP A 359 43.71 -21.43 26.38
CA ASP A 359 44.61 -22.58 26.16
C ASP A 359 45.84 -22.15 25.35
N ALA A 360 46.46 -21.04 25.76
CA ALA A 360 47.64 -20.44 25.14
C ALA A 360 48.75 -21.43 24.70
N VAL A 361 49.39 -21.15 23.56
CA VAL A 361 50.58 -21.92 23.13
C VAL A 361 51.78 -21.66 24.05
N GLY A 362 52.05 -22.59 24.98
CA GLY A 362 53.38 -22.81 25.57
C GLY A 362 53.39 -23.16 27.04
N THR A 363 53.50 -22.13 27.88
CA THR A 363 53.38 -22.22 29.34
C THR A 363 52.75 -20.93 29.85
N ASP A 364 51.78 -21.05 30.74
CA ASP A 364 50.68 -20.09 30.82
C ASP A 364 50.96 -19.03 31.90
N THR A 365 52.23 -18.62 31.94
CA THR A 365 52.81 -17.69 32.90
C THR A 365 52.48 -16.23 32.59
N ASP A 366 52.25 -15.94 31.32
CA ASP A 366 52.25 -14.61 30.73
C ASP A 366 51.46 -14.55 29.40
N LYS A 367 50.55 -15.51 29.16
CA LYS A 367 49.71 -15.60 27.94
C LYS A 367 48.20 -15.60 28.17
N GLU A 368 47.63 -16.46 29.03
CA GLU A 368 46.19 -16.45 29.37
C GLU A 368 45.66 -15.02 29.64
N PHE A 369 44.51 -14.66 29.08
CA PHE A 369 43.80 -13.42 29.47
C PHE A 369 42.30 -13.47 29.21
N VAL A 370 41.57 -12.62 29.95
CA VAL A 370 40.21 -12.20 29.63
C VAL A 370 40.21 -10.69 29.43
N GLU A 371 39.66 -10.21 28.33
CA GLU A 371 39.47 -8.80 28.06
C GLU A 371 38.02 -8.36 28.32
N ILE A 372 37.86 -7.18 28.91
CA ILE A 372 36.58 -6.51 29.13
C ILE A 372 36.58 -5.16 28.42
N LEU A 373 35.53 -4.87 27.66
CA LEU A 373 35.30 -3.61 26.94
C LEU A 373 34.08 -2.87 27.52
N ASN A 374 34.18 -1.55 27.66
CA ASN A 374 33.02 -0.67 27.90
C ASN A 374 32.47 -0.14 26.57
N THR A 375 31.30 -0.63 26.15
CA THR A 375 30.60 -0.19 24.92
C THR A 375 29.61 0.96 25.15
N THR A 376 29.41 1.38 26.40
CA THR A 376 28.52 2.51 26.72
C THR A 376 29.16 3.87 26.40
N ALA A 377 28.33 4.89 26.22
CA ALA A 377 28.78 6.28 26.07
C ALA A 377 29.26 6.95 27.39
N ALA A 378 29.34 6.23 28.51
CA ALA A 378 29.72 6.76 29.82
C ALA A 378 30.87 5.98 30.49
N PRO A 379 31.74 6.61 31.32
CA PRO A 379 32.71 5.88 32.12
C PRO A 379 32.03 5.05 33.22
N ILE A 380 32.50 3.81 33.43
CA ILE A 380 31.94 2.87 34.43
C ILE A 380 32.94 2.63 35.57
N ASP A 381 32.47 2.71 36.81
CA ASP A 381 33.25 2.44 38.03
C ASP A 381 33.27 0.93 38.34
N LEU A 382 34.47 0.37 38.47
CA LEU A 382 34.72 -1.06 38.65
C LEU A 382 34.77 -1.48 40.13
N ALA A 383 34.53 -0.57 41.08
CA ALA A 383 34.57 -0.84 42.53
C ALA A 383 33.69 -2.02 43.00
N ASN A 384 32.56 -2.27 42.35
CA ASN A 384 31.65 -3.40 42.62
C ASN A 384 31.73 -4.52 41.58
N HIS A 385 32.61 -4.40 40.59
CA HIS A 385 32.69 -5.33 39.46
C HIS A 385 33.71 -6.45 39.73
N SER A 386 33.42 -7.65 39.24
CA SER A 386 34.31 -8.81 39.37
C SER A 386 34.16 -9.77 38.19
N LEU A 387 35.28 -10.39 37.82
CA LEU A 387 35.30 -11.52 36.89
C LEU A 387 35.35 -12.82 37.72
N VAL A 388 34.47 -13.77 37.41
CA VAL A 388 34.36 -15.06 38.09
C VAL A 388 34.74 -16.16 37.11
N LEU A 389 35.67 -17.04 37.50
CA LEU A 389 36.07 -18.20 36.71
C LEU A 389 35.40 -19.45 37.28
N VAL A 390 34.77 -20.23 36.41
CA VAL A 390 33.87 -21.34 36.75
C VAL A 390 34.33 -22.64 36.13
N ASN A 391 34.43 -23.68 36.94
CA ASN A 391 34.70 -25.03 36.46
C ASN A 391 33.37 -25.68 36.06
N GLY A 392 33.16 -25.96 34.77
CA GLY A 392 31.93 -26.56 34.24
C GLY A 392 31.89 -28.09 34.37
N SER A 393 33.03 -28.73 34.60
CA SER A 393 33.08 -30.14 35.00
C SER A 393 32.39 -30.42 36.36
N ASN A 394 32.13 -29.40 37.17
CA ASN A 394 31.36 -29.52 38.42
C ASN A 394 30.41 -28.33 38.73
N ASN A 395 30.30 -27.36 37.84
CA ASN A 395 29.57 -26.09 37.97
C ASN A 395 29.89 -25.30 39.26
N THR A 396 31.17 -25.18 39.63
CA THR A 396 31.60 -24.36 40.79
C THR A 396 32.56 -23.23 40.40
N PRO A 397 32.37 -22.00 40.92
CA PRO A 397 33.37 -20.95 40.85
C PRO A 397 34.63 -21.33 41.62
N TYR A 398 35.79 -21.30 40.95
CA TYR A 398 37.10 -21.57 41.58
C TYR A 398 37.93 -20.30 41.81
N ALA A 399 37.67 -19.23 41.06
CA ALA A 399 38.29 -17.92 41.26
C ALA A 399 37.28 -16.77 41.14
N THR A 400 37.58 -15.66 41.81
CA THR A 400 36.87 -14.39 41.67
C THR A 400 37.89 -13.26 41.74
N ILE A 401 38.04 -12.54 40.64
CA ILE A 401 39.01 -11.47 40.46
C ILE A 401 38.24 -10.15 40.52
N LYS A 402 38.57 -9.32 41.52
CA LYS A 402 37.98 -7.99 41.66
C LYS A 402 38.57 -7.04 40.63
N LEU A 403 37.72 -6.20 40.04
CA LEU A 403 38.13 -5.20 39.05
C LEU A 403 38.35 -3.81 39.68
N ASP A 404 38.12 -3.66 40.99
CA ASP A 404 38.29 -2.43 41.76
C ASP A 404 39.69 -1.78 41.61
N ALA A 405 40.73 -2.58 41.42
CA ALA A 405 42.10 -2.11 41.17
C ALA A 405 42.30 -1.36 39.84
N ALA A 406 41.39 -1.49 38.87
CA ALA A 406 41.42 -0.71 37.62
C ALA A 406 40.73 0.67 37.75
N GLY A 407 39.90 0.88 38.79
CA GLY A 407 39.18 2.13 39.01
C GLY A 407 38.03 2.32 38.01
N THR A 408 38.22 3.14 36.98
CA THR A 408 37.16 3.53 36.03
C THR A 408 37.58 3.23 34.60
N ILE A 409 36.71 2.53 33.87
CA ILE A 409 36.90 2.20 32.45
C ILE A 409 36.06 3.15 31.58
N ASN A 410 36.71 3.87 30.68
CA ASN A 410 36.06 4.90 29.85
C ASN A 410 35.36 4.28 28.62
N PRO A 411 34.46 5.02 27.93
CA PRO A 411 33.86 4.58 26.67
C PRO A 411 34.90 4.12 25.65
N GLY A 412 34.72 2.93 25.07
CA GLY A 412 35.65 2.33 24.11
C GLY A 412 37.03 1.96 24.68
N GLN A 413 37.19 1.92 26.01
CA GLN A 413 38.42 1.50 26.66
C GLN A 413 38.38 0.02 27.05
N TYR A 414 39.55 -0.63 26.96
CA TYR A 414 39.77 -2.04 27.25
C TYR A 414 40.43 -2.25 28.63
N LEU A 415 40.06 -3.35 29.29
CA LEU A 415 40.65 -3.86 30.53
C LEU A 415 41.05 -5.33 30.35
N VAL A 416 42.34 -5.61 30.49
CA VAL A 416 42.88 -6.98 30.43
C VAL A 416 43.03 -7.56 31.83
N VAL A 417 42.46 -8.74 32.04
CA VAL A 417 42.55 -9.54 33.28
C VAL A 417 43.45 -10.73 33.02
N ALA A 418 44.71 -10.67 33.48
CA ALA A 418 45.77 -11.62 33.07
C ALA A 418 46.82 -11.87 34.17
N PRO A 419 47.64 -12.95 34.09
CA PRO A 419 48.72 -13.23 35.03
C PRO A 419 49.69 -12.06 35.23
N ALA A 420 50.29 -11.95 36.43
CA ALA A 420 51.11 -10.79 36.81
C ALA A 420 52.32 -10.50 35.89
N ALA A 421 52.81 -11.49 35.12
CA ALA A 421 53.90 -11.32 34.16
C ALA A 421 53.44 -10.85 32.76
N PHE A 422 52.17 -11.03 32.41
CA PHE A 422 51.60 -10.57 31.13
C PHE A 422 51.77 -9.06 30.94
N THR A 423 52.22 -8.62 29.75
CA THR A 423 52.50 -7.22 29.44
C THR A 423 51.47 -6.61 28.48
N VAL A 424 50.74 -5.60 28.94
CA VAL A 424 49.83 -4.79 28.10
C VAL A 424 50.51 -3.53 27.55
N GLN A 425 49.92 -2.90 26.53
CA GLN A 425 50.40 -1.63 26.00
C GLN A 425 50.21 -0.46 27.00
N PRO A 426 51.06 0.59 26.98
CA PRO A 426 50.93 1.73 27.89
C PRO A 426 49.59 2.48 27.69
N GLY A 427 48.73 2.46 28.71
CA GLY A 427 47.41 3.11 28.72
C GLY A 427 46.23 2.15 28.75
N VAL A 428 46.46 0.87 28.42
CA VAL A 428 45.50 -0.23 28.64
C VAL A 428 45.35 -0.47 30.14
N LEU A 429 44.13 -0.68 30.62
CA LEU A 429 43.90 -1.05 32.02
C LEU A 429 44.26 -2.53 32.22
N LYS A 430 44.87 -2.86 33.36
CA LYS A 430 45.18 -4.25 33.70
C LYS A 430 44.85 -4.57 35.15
N VAL A 431 44.16 -5.69 35.36
CA VAL A 431 44.01 -6.36 36.66
C VAL A 431 44.81 -7.65 36.63
N ASN A 432 45.57 -7.91 37.71
CA ASN A 432 46.37 -9.14 37.81
C ASN A 432 45.53 -10.26 38.42
N THR A 433 45.53 -11.42 37.76
CA THR A 433 45.01 -12.67 38.34
C THR A 433 45.97 -13.18 39.44
N ALA A 434 45.48 -14.04 40.35
CA ALA A 434 46.13 -14.32 41.64
C ALA A 434 47.15 -15.47 41.63
N GLY A 435 47.00 -16.41 40.70
CA GLY A 435 47.91 -17.51 40.38
C GLY A 435 49.05 -17.08 39.46
N LYS A 436 49.68 -18.05 38.77
CA LYS A 436 50.93 -17.85 38.02
C LYS A 436 51.12 -18.72 36.77
N THR A 437 50.21 -19.65 36.52
CA THR A 437 50.21 -20.72 35.49
C THR A 437 48.82 -21.36 35.56
N ASP A 438 48.23 -21.79 34.44
CA ASP A 438 47.05 -22.66 34.40
C ASP A 438 45.93 -22.13 35.32
N GLN A 439 45.38 -20.98 34.91
CA GLN A 439 44.54 -20.15 35.77
C GLN A 439 43.16 -19.83 35.20
N ILE A 440 43.05 -19.71 33.88
CA ILE A 440 41.81 -19.88 33.13
C ILE A 440 41.80 -21.34 32.69
N GLN A 441 40.93 -22.15 33.28
CA GLN A 441 40.89 -23.59 33.03
C GLN A 441 40.35 -23.90 31.62
N ASN A 442 41.05 -24.79 30.91
CA ASN A 442 40.77 -25.25 29.55
C ASN A 442 39.97 -26.57 29.51
N GLY A 443 39.08 -26.80 30.49
CA GLY A 443 38.23 -27.99 30.55
C GLY A 443 36.98 -27.87 29.67
N ALA A 444 36.47 -29.03 29.22
CA ALA A 444 35.25 -29.11 28.41
C ALA A 444 34.03 -29.56 29.25
N PRO A 445 33.07 -28.66 29.60
CA PRO A 445 33.13 -27.21 29.53
C PRO A 445 33.76 -26.58 30.77
N ASP A 446 34.22 -25.35 30.62
CA ASP A 446 34.57 -24.38 31.67
C ASP A 446 34.07 -22.99 31.20
N GLY A 447 34.18 -21.94 32.02
CA GLY A 447 33.60 -20.65 31.65
C GLY A 447 33.94 -19.46 32.55
N VAL A 448 33.55 -18.29 32.05
CA VAL A 448 33.80 -16.98 32.66
C VAL A 448 32.50 -16.19 32.80
N ALA A 449 32.40 -15.37 33.85
CA ALA A 449 31.23 -14.55 34.13
C ALA A 449 31.65 -13.17 34.65
N LEU A 450 31.14 -12.12 34.02
CA LEU A 450 31.33 -10.73 34.44
C LEU A 450 30.11 -10.28 35.27
N VAL A 451 30.36 -9.84 36.51
CA VAL A 451 29.29 -9.58 37.49
C VAL A 451 29.46 -8.25 38.21
N ASP A 452 28.34 -7.62 38.58
CA ASP A 452 28.26 -6.59 39.60
C ASP A 452 27.80 -7.25 40.91
N ILE A 453 28.71 -7.38 41.88
CA ILE A 453 28.42 -7.96 43.20
C ILE A 453 27.77 -6.97 44.17
N GLY A 454 27.70 -5.68 43.83
CA GLY A 454 26.97 -4.66 44.58
C GLY A 454 25.47 -4.70 44.29
N ASN A 455 25.10 -4.89 43.02
CA ASN A 455 23.70 -5.07 42.58
C ASN A 455 23.25 -6.54 42.55
N GLY A 456 24.17 -7.51 42.53
CA GLY A 456 23.87 -8.94 42.52
C GLY A 456 23.45 -9.45 41.14
N THR A 457 24.05 -8.92 40.07
CA THR A 457 23.67 -9.15 38.67
C THR A 457 24.80 -9.75 37.86
N LEU A 458 24.47 -10.71 36.98
CA LEU A 458 25.29 -11.07 35.84
C LEU A 458 25.18 -9.96 34.78
N ILE A 459 26.29 -9.67 34.09
CA ILE A 459 26.37 -8.67 33.04
C ILE A 459 26.59 -9.34 31.68
N ASP A 460 27.59 -10.22 31.62
CA ASP A 460 28.04 -10.97 30.43
C ASP A 460 28.61 -12.32 30.91
N ALA A 461 28.49 -13.38 30.11
CA ALA A 461 29.14 -14.66 30.36
C ALA A 461 29.50 -15.45 29.08
N LEU A 462 30.64 -16.16 29.15
CA LEU A 462 31.03 -17.14 28.14
C LEU A 462 31.23 -18.52 28.75
N SER A 463 30.52 -19.50 28.19
CA SER A 463 30.72 -20.94 28.38
C SER A 463 31.37 -21.49 27.11
N TYR A 464 32.61 -21.98 27.21
CA TYR A 464 33.35 -22.58 26.11
C TYR A 464 33.41 -24.11 26.25
N GLU A 465 33.64 -24.78 25.12
CA GLU A 465 33.67 -26.25 24.99
C GLU A 465 32.46 -26.98 25.62
N GLY A 466 31.30 -26.32 25.62
CA GLY A 466 30.02 -26.87 26.04
C GLY A 466 29.16 -25.85 26.79
N ALA A 467 28.22 -26.35 27.60
CA ALA A 467 27.13 -25.55 28.15
C ALA A 467 27.03 -25.59 29.69
N ILE A 468 27.51 -24.54 30.37
CA ILE A 468 27.28 -24.30 31.80
C ILE A 468 25.93 -23.59 31.96
N THR A 469 24.83 -24.34 31.87
CA THR A 469 23.46 -23.80 31.95
C THR A 469 22.99 -23.44 33.35
N THR A 470 23.73 -23.82 34.41
CA THR A 470 23.47 -23.40 35.80
C THR A 470 24.73 -23.49 36.65
N VAL A 471 25.23 -22.33 37.10
CA VAL A 471 26.22 -22.15 38.16
C VAL A 471 25.64 -21.27 39.27
N THR A 472 26.02 -21.47 40.54
CA THR A 472 25.70 -20.54 41.63
C THR A 472 26.91 -19.65 41.93
N ILE A 473 26.83 -18.37 41.55
CA ILE A 473 27.86 -17.37 41.82
C ILE A 473 27.57 -16.67 43.16
N PRO A 474 28.54 -16.54 44.07
CA PRO A 474 28.38 -15.79 45.32
C PRO A 474 27.89 -14.35 45.08
N MET A 475 27.00 -13.86 45.94
CA MET A 475 26.36 -12.53 45.88
C MET A 475 25.43 -12.26 44.68
N VAL A 476 25.49 -13.05 43.60
CA VAL A 476 24.60 -12.96 42.43
C VAL A 476 23.46 -13.97 42.49
N GLY A 477 23.76 -15.26 42.73
CA GLY A 477 22.77 -16.35 42.75
C GLY A 477 23.01 -17.37 41.63
N ALA A 478 21.94 -18.05 41.21
CA ALA A 478 22.00 -19.08 40.17
C ALA A 478 21.80 -18.47 38.78
N VAL A 479 22.75 -18.70 37.87
CA VAL A 479 22.79 -18.11 36.52
C VAL A 479 23.24 -19.13 35.46
N SER A 480 22.91 -18.88 34.19
CA SER A 480 23.51 -19.54 33.02
C SER A 480 24.79 -18.80 32.61
N LEU A 481 25.79 -19.52 32.10
CA LEU A 481 26.91 -18.93 31.35
C LEU A 481 26.79 -19.15 29.83
N VAL A 482 25.66 -19.69 29.38
CA VAL A 482 25.27 -19.72 27.97
C VAL A 482 24.39 -18.50 27.69
N GLU A 483 24.95 -17.54 26.96
CA GLU A 483 24.23 -16.46 26.27
C GLU A 483 23.56 -17.02 25.01
N GLY A 484 22.23 -16.86 24.91
CA GLY A 484 21.44 -17.29 23.75
C GLY A 484 21.65 -18.76 23.34
N THR A 485 22.36 -18.98 22.24
CA THR A 485 22.75 -20.31 21.74
C THR A 485 24.18 -20.65 22.15
N VAL A 486 24.37 -21.87 22.69
CA VAL A 486 25.68 -22.39 23.10
C VAL A 486 26.75 -22.24 22.01
N LEU A 487 27.95 -21.84 22.42
CA LEU A 487 29.12 -21.76 21.56
C LEU A 487 29.35 -23.10 20.83
N PRO A 488 29.49 -23.12 19.49
CA PRO A 488 29.75 -24.36 18.76
C PRO A 488 31.06 -25.01 19.22
N MET A 489 31.06 -26.33 19.43
CA MET A 489 32.24 -27.10 19.89
C MET A 489 33.49 -27.01 18.98
N ASN A 490 33.37 -26.42 17.79
CA ASN A 490 34.46 -26.16 16.86
C ASN A 490 34.96 -24.70 16.89
N VAL A 491 34.43 -23.88 17.80
CA VAL A 491 34.88 -22.53 18.13
C VAL A 491 35.43 -22.65 19.56
N ALA A 492 36.68 -23.11 19.63
CA ALA A 492 37.42 -23.40 20.85
C ALA A 492 38.88 -22.98 20.63
N ASP A 493 39.52 -22.51 21.69
CA ASP A 493 40.95 -22.21 21.70
C ASP A 493 41.77 -23.51 21.78
N SER A 494 43.07 -23.48 21.49
CA SER A 494 43.94 -24.64 21.73
C SER A 494 45.43 -24.32 21.80
N ASN A 495 46.16 -25.07 22.63
CA ASN A 495 47.63 -24.95 22.83
C ASN A 495 48.48 -25.39 21.63
N THR A 496 47.89 -25.46 20.43
CA THR A 496 48.54 -25.88 19.19
C THR A 496 48.90 -24.73 18.26
N GLU A 497 48.12 -23.64 18.23
CA GLU A 497 48.32 -22.47 17.36
C GLU A 497 47.97 -21.18 18.11
N GLU A 498 48.58 -20.04 17.76
CA GLU A 498 48.38 -18.76 18.48
C GLU A 498 47.04 -18.12 18.07
N ALA A 499 46.06 -18.13 18.97
CA ALA A 499 44.67 -17.77 18.71
C ALA A 499 43.97 -17.21 19.98
N SER A 500 42.75 -16.71 19.83
CA SER A 500 41.87 -16.32 20.95
C SER A 500 40.39 -16.46 20.58
N LEU A 501 39.51 -16.71 21.55
CA LEU A 501 38.08 -16.46 21.35
C LEU A 501 37.82 -14.96 21.40
N SER A 502 37.23 -14.42 20.35
CA SER A 502 36.96 -12.98 20.18
C SER A 502 35.50 -12.76 19.81
N ARG A 503 34.85 -11.72 20.36
CA ARG A 503 33.62 -11.17 19.76
C ARG A 503 33.98 -10.52 18.41
N LEU A 504 33.38 -10.99 17.32
CA LEU A 504 33.63 -10.49 15.96
C LEU A 504 32.29 -10.22 15.24
N PRO A 505 31.91 -8.94 14.98
CA PRO A 505 32.71 -7.72 15.16
C PRO A 505 33.08 -7.37 16.61
N ASN A 506 34.20 -6.66 16.78
CA ASN A 506 34.67 -6.17 18.08
C ASN A 506 33.58 -5.38 18.82
N GLY A 507 33.34 -5.71 20.09
CA GLY A 507 32.36 -5.00 20.91
C GLY A 507 30.89 -5.25 20.53
N ASN A 508 30.60 -6.27 19.72
CA ASN A 508 29.24 -6.67 19.36
C ASN A 508 28.76 -7.83 20.25
N ASP A 509 27.78 -7.57 21.11
CA ASP A 509 27.10 -8.58 21.93
C ASP A 509 25.61 -8.60 21.64
N THR A 510 25.13 -9.67 21.01
CA THR A 510 23.71 -9.94 20.76
C THR A 510 23.09 -10.86 21.82
N ASN A 511 23.81 -11.09 22.93
CA ASN A 511 23.48 -12.08 23.96
C ASN A 511 23.30 -13.49 23.34
N ASN A 512 24.18 -13.85 22.41
CA ASN A 512 24.12 -15.12 21.70
C ASN A 512 25.51 -15.64 21.32
N ALA A 513 26.04 -16.54 22.15
CA ALA A 513 27.45 -16.96 22.06
C ALA A 513 27.84 -17.52 20.68
N ALA A 514 26.94 -18.27 20.01
CA ALA A 514 27.17 -18.78 18.66
C ALA A 514 27.25 -17.69 17.58
N THR A 515 26.51 -16.58 17.74
CA THR A 515 26.53 -15.43 16.82
C THR A 515 27.77 -14.58 17.04
N ASP A 516 28.05 -14.20 18.28
CA ASP A 516 29.02 -13.14 18.58
C ASP A 516 30.47 -13.65 18.56
N TRP A 517 30.73 -14.84 19.09
CA TRP A 517 32.09 -15.33 19.33
C TRP A 517 32.65 -16.16 18.18
N LYS A 518 33.92 -15.92 17.83
CA LYS A 518 34.67 -16.63 16.80
C LYS A 518 36.11 -16.84 17.31
N LEU A 519 36.81 -17.84 16.76
CA LEU A 519 38.25 -18.01 16.98
C LEU A 519 39.00 -17.05 16.05
N SER A 520 39.72 -16.09 16.61
CA SER A 520 40.66 -15.21 15.88
C SER A 520 42.03 -15.86 15.81
N ALA A 521 42.76 -15.64 14.72
CA ALA A 521 44.18 -16.00 14.59
C ALA A 521 45.14 -14.86 15.01
N THR A 522 44.60 -13.78 15.59
CA THR A 522 45.37 -12.58 15.98
C THR A 522 44.89 -12.06 17.34
N PRO A 523 45.45 -12.53 18.47
CA PRO A 523 45.07 -12.02 19.78
C PRO A 523 45.34 -10.51 19.94
N THR A 524 44.39 -9.77 20.52
CA THR A 524 44.32 -8.30 20.52
C THR A 524 44.36 -7.60 21.90
N PRO A 525 45.02 -8.15 22.96
CA PRO A 525 44.88 -7.69 24.35
C PRO A 525 45.15 -6.18 24.55
N GLY A 526 44.08 -5.42 24.78
CA GLY A 526 44.06 -3.97 24.96
C GLY A 526 43.72 -3.16 23.71
N ALA A 527 43.16 -3.79 22.66
CA ALA A 527 42.88 -3.20 21.35
C ALA A 527 41.61 -3.82 20.74
N ALA A 528 41.19 -3.33 19.57
CA ALA A 528 39.99 -3.84 18.91
C ALA A 528 40.24 -5.18 18.21
N ASN A 529 39.37 -6.16 18.45
CA ASN A 529 39.43 -7.51 17.86
C ASN A 529 39.47 -7.47 16.34
N VAL A 530 40.28 -8.36 15.76
CA VAL A 530 40.35 -8.60 14.31
C VAL A 530 40.25 -10.11 14.00
N PRO A 531 39.83 -10.52 12.79
CA PRO A 531 39.81 -11.93 12.37
C PRO A 531 41.21 -12.57 12.24
#